data_AF-A0AA39UGA3-F1
#
_entry.id   AF-A0AA39UGA3-F1
#
_cell.length_a   1.000
_cell.length_b   1.000
_cell.length_c   1.000
_cell.angle_alpha   90.00
_cell.angle_beta   90.00
_cell.angle_gamma   90.00
#
_symmetry.space_group_name_H-M   'P 1'
#
loop_
_entity.id
_entity.type
_entity.pdbx_description
1 polymer ?
#
loop_
_entity_poly.entity_id
_entity_poly.type
_entity_poly.pdbx_seq_one_letter_code
_entity_poly.pdbx_strand_id
1 'polypeptide(L)'
;MSTIIFQISLESLARSGPLSVLDITPVATPGRFRLIDCAQCIHDRTLSIHEFPDFECTYAAISYIWCGNSVDESAVGVRFFVAGAEDGDPIGVDVLVHAALREGVKCIWLDRLCIMQTSNEDNSGRLDIYKR
;
A
#
# COMPACT_ATOMS: atom_id res chain seq x y z
N MET A 1 19.17 1.76 6.66
CA MET A 1 19.08 1.25 5.25
C MET A 1 17.82 0.40 5.11
N SER A 2 17.02 0.65 4.07
CA SER A 2 15.78 -0.09 3.80
C SER A 2 15.99 -1.31 2.90
N THR A 3 15.11 -2.30 3.00
CA THR A 3 15.09 -3.50 2.15
C THR A 3 13.79 -3.57 1.37
N ILE A 4 13.84 -3.87 0.08
CA ILE A 4 12.62 -4.15 -0.70
C ILE A 4 12.12 -5.54 -0.30
N ILE A 5 10.90 -5.61 0.23
CA ILE A 5 10.28 -6.89 0.64
C ILE A 5 9.25 -7.39 -0.36
N PHE A 6 8.68 -6.49 -1.16
CA PHE A 6 7.63 -6.82 -2.11
C PHE A 6 7.68 -5.88 -3.31
N GLN A 7 7.55 -6.44 -4.52
CA GLN A 7 7.54 -5.68 -5.75
C GLN A 7 6.62 -6.35 -6.79
N ILE A 8 5.72 -5.57 -7.39
CA ILE A 8 4.83 -6.04 -8.47
C ILE A 8 4.55 -4.92 -9.47
N SER A 9 4.52 -5.26 -10.76
CA SER A 9 4.10 -4.28 -11.78
C SER A 9 2.61 -3.97 -11.64
N LEU A 10 2.24 -2.71 -11.82
CA LEU A 10 0.84 -2.27 -11.78
C LEU A 10 -0.01 -2.94 -12.89
N GLU A 11 0.62 -3.36 -13.98
CA GLU A 11 -0.04 -4.12 -15.05
C GLU A 11 -0.29 -5.58 -14.69
N SER A 12 0.57 -6.19 -13.88
CA SER A 12 0.32 -7.54 -13.36
C SER A 12 -0.86 -7.55 -12.40
N LEU A 13 -1.06 -6.48 -11.62
CA LEU A 13 -2.27 -6.29 -10.82
C LEU A 13 -3.53 -6.14 -11.70
N ALA A 14 -3.38 -5.63 -12.92
CA ALA A 14 -4.45 -5.43 -13.91
C ALA A 14 -4.90 -6.72 -14.61
N ARG A 15 -3.99 -7.69 -14.79
CA ARG A 15 -4.20 -8.89 -15.60
C ARG A 15 -4.77 -10.09 -14.82
N SER A 16 -4.86 -10.00 -13.50
CA SER A 16 -5.52 -11.03 -12.70
C SER A 16 -7.03 -10.95 -12.89
N GLY A 17 -7.70 -12.10 -13.05
CA GLY A 17 -9.15 -12.21 -13.28
C GLY A 17 -10.01 -11.57 -12.16
N PRO A 18 -10.69 -12.31 -11.27
CA PRO A 18 -11.28 -11.67 -10.09
C PRO A 18 -10.21 -10.88 -9.32
N LEU A 19 -10.64 -9.85 -8.59
CA LEU A 19 -9.74 -8.91 -7.90
C LEU A 19 -8.63 -9.64 -7.13
N SER A 20 -7.39 -9.30 -7.45
CA SER A 20 -6.21 -9.89 -6.79
C SER A 20 -6.24 -9.59 -5.30
N VAL A 21 -5.85 -10.56 -4.47
CA VAL A 21 -5.56 -10.34 -3.05
C VAL A 21 -4.04 -10.26 -2.89
N LEU A 22 -3.54 -9.11 -2.46
CA LEU A 22 -2.12 -8.87 -2.21
C LEU A 22 -1.82 -9.21 -0.75
N ASP A 23 -0.84 -10.08 -0.53
CA ASP A 23 -0.37 -10.47 0.80
C ASP A 23 1.14 -10.23 0.92
N ILE A 24 1.53 -9.37 1.88
CA ILE A 24 2.93 -9.11 2.23
C ILE A 24 3.39 -9.92 3.44
N THR A 25 2.47 -10.58 4.16
CA THR A 25 2.76 -11.32 5.40
C THR A 25 3.88 -12.36 5.26
N PRO A 26 3.99 -13.11 4.14
CA PRO A 26 5.04 -14.14 4.00
C PRO A 26 6.47 -13.59 3.94
N VAL A 27 6.63 -12.29 3.63
CA VAL A 27 7.93 -11.65 3.36
C VAL A 27 8.24 -10.49 4.30
N ALA A 28 7.25 -10.05 5.08
CA ALA A 28 7.34 -8.91 5.97
C ALA A 28 7.77 -9.33 7.39
N THR A 29 8.56 -8.48 8.06
CA THR A 29 9.03 -8.72 9.43
C THR A 29 8.15 -7.96 10.44
N PRO A 30 7.51 -8.61 11.42
CA PRO A 30 6.70 -7.93 12.43
C PRO A 30 7.40 -6.74 13.10
N GLY A 31 6.64 -5.66 13.35
CA GLY A 31 7.10 -4.45 14.05
C GLY A 31 8.00 -3.53 13.21
N ARG A 32 8.15 -3.76 11.91
CA ARG A 32 8.93 -2.90 11.01
C ARG A 32 8.06 -1.90 10.26
N PHE A 33 8.64 -0.73 9.98
CA PHE A 33 7.98 0.28 9.16
C PHE A 33 8.05 -0.11 7.69
N ARG A 34 6.95 0.08 6.96
CA ARG A 34 6.89 -0.21 5.54
C ARG A 34 6.37 0.97 4.77
N LEU A 35 7.04 1.34 3.69
CA LEU A 35 6.69 2.49 2.88
C LEU A 35 6.72 2.10 1.41
N ILE A 36 5.85 2.73 0.64
CA ILE A 36 5.78 2.57 -0.81
C ILE A 36 6.70 3.58 -1.46
N ASP A 37 7.56 3.13 -2.37
CA ASP A 37 8.43 4.00 -3.16
C ASP A 37 7.62 4.70 -4.26
N CYS A 38 7.55 6.04 -4.17
CA CYS A 38 6.79 6.87 -5.10
C CYS A 38 7.44 6.92 -6.48
N ALA A 39 8.77 6.92 -6.57
CA ALA A 39 9.47 6.98 -7.85
C ALA A 39 9.25 5.70 -8.65
N GLN A 40 9.30 4.54 -8.00
CA GLN A 40 8.97 3.24 -8.61
C GLN A 40 7.51 3.20 -9.08
N CYS A 41 6.59 3.76 -8.29
CA CYS A 41 5.16 3.79 -8.63
C CYS A 41 4.87 4.68 -9.84
N ILE A 42 5.50 5.86 -9.92
CA ILE A 42 5.25 6.86 -10.96
C ILE A 42 5.99 6.53 -12.26
N HIS A 43 7.30 6.24 -12.18
CA HIS A 43 8.15 6.11 -13.36
C HIS A 43 8.14 4.69 -13.91
N ASP A 44 8.31 3.71 -13.03
CA ASP A 44 8.47 2.30 -13.41
C ASP A 44 7.14 1.53 -13.37
N ARG A 45 6.03 2.23 -13.09
CA ARG A 45 4.69 1.66 -12.92
C ARG A 45 4.72 0.39 -12.07
N THR A 46 5.43 0.46 -10.95
CA THR A 46 5.71 -0.67 -10.08
C THR A 46 5.39 -0.32 -8.64
N LEU A 47 4.55 -1.13 -8.00
CA LEU A 47 4.36 -1.06 -6.55
C LEU A 47 5.56 -1.74 -5.89
N SER A 48 6.41 -0.93 -5.25
CA SER A 48 7.55 -1.40 -4.44
C SER A 48 7.33 -1.03 -2.98
N ILE A 49 7.36 -2.02 -2.10
CA ILE A 49 7.24 -1.84 -0.65
C ILE A 49 8.58 -2.11 0.00
N HIS A 50 9.08 -1.07 0.66
CA HIS A 50 10.33 -1.08 1.39
C HIS A 50 10.07 -1.24 2.87
N GLU A 51 10.79 -2.15 3.51
CA GLU A 51 10.84 -2.31 4.95
C GLU A 51 12.02 -1.55 5.52
N PHE A 52 11.78 -0.83 6.62
CA PHE A 52 12.74 0.01 7.30
C PHE A 52 12.91 -0.46 8.75
N PRO A 53 14.17 -0.56 9.22
CA PRO A 53 14.41 -0.89 10.61
C PRO A 53 13.98 0.22 11.56
N ASP A 54 14.10 1.48 11.12
CA ASP A 54 13.79 2.72 11.85
C ASP A 54 13.24 3.78 10.87
N PHE A 55 12.66 4.86 11.39
CA PHE A 55 12.11 5.96 10.58
C PHE A 55 13.21 6.84 9.94
N GLU A 56 13.73 6.41 8.80
CA GLU A 56 14.78 7.12 8.05
C GLU A 56 14.27 7.80 6.76
N CYS A 57 13.03 7.57 6.32
CA CYS A 57 12.44 8.20 5.12
C CYS A 57 11.44 9.30 5.49
N THR A 58 11.46 10.43 4.76
CA THR A 58 10.34 11.37 4.74
C THR A 58 9.18 10.76 3.98
N TYR A 59 8.01 10.64 4.63
CA TYR A 59 6.83 10.05 4.02
C TYR A 59 5.57 10.86 4.29
N ALA A 60 4.55 10.66 3.47
CA ALA A 60 3.19 11.10 3.74
C ALA A 60 2.34 9.90 4.18
N ALA A 61 1.57 10.05 5.25
CA ALA A 61 0.63 9.05 5.71
C ALA A 61 -0.74 9.25 5.06
N ILE A 62 -1.27 8.20 4.45
CA ILE A 62 -2.55 8.22 3.76
C ILE A 62 -3.45 7.18 4.41
N SER A 63 -4.62 7.65 4.83
CA SER A 63 -5.69 6.80 5.37
C SER A 63 -6.70 6.52 4.27
N TYR A 64 -6.82 5.26 3.87
CA TYR A 64 -7.76 4.82 2.85
C TYR A 64 -9.13 4.54 3.48
N ILE A 65 -9.93 5.60 3.67
CA ILE A 65 -11.25 5.55 4.33
C ILE A 65 -12.39 5.22 3.34
N TRP A 66 -12.09 4.69 2.16
CA TRP A 66 -13.10 4.55 1.11
C TRP A 66 -13.81 3.22 1.34
N CYS A 67 -14.97 3.30 1.98
CA CYS A 67 -15.96 2.24 2.07
C CYS A 67 -17.31 2.86 1.72
N GLY A 68 -17.96 2.39 0.65
CA GLY A 68 -19.39 2.61 0.43
C GLY A 68 -19.81 3.65 -0.60
N ASN A 69 -18.89 4.18 -1.43
CA ASN A 69 -19.31 4.86 -2.65
C ASN A 69 -19.52 3.81 -3.73
N SER A 70 -20.75 3.69 -4.22
CA SER A 70 -21.05 2.88 -5.42
C SER A 70 -20.25 3.45 -6.59
N VAL A 71 -19.21 2.72 -7.00
CA VAL A 71 -18.37 3.12 -8.12
C VAL A 71 -18.97 2.57 -9.41
N ASP A 72 -18.99 3.40 -10.44
CA ASP A 72 -19.34 2.95 -11.79
C ASP A 72 -18.26 1.96 -12.26
N GLU A 73 -18.60 0.67 -12.26
CA GLU A 73 -17.76 -0.45 -12.69
C GLU A 73 -17.16 -0.27 -14.09
N SER A 74 -17.79 0.56 -14.95
CA SER A 74 -17.27 0.87 -16.29
C SER A 74 -16.13 1.91 -16.30
N ALA A 75 -15.96 2.64 -15.20
CA ALA A 75 -14.94 3.68 -15.01
C ALA A 75 -13.85 3.28 -14.00
N VAL A 76 -13.97 2.12 -13.34
CA VAL A 76 -13.01 1.70 -12.32
C VAL A 76 -11.77 1.12 -12.97
N GLY A 77 -10.63 1.77 -12.71
CA GLY A 77 -9.33 1.24 -13.07
C GLY A 77 -8.95 -0.01 -12.29
N VAL A 78 -7.68 -0.38 -12.40
CA VAL A 78 -7.12 -1.57 -11.75
C VAL A 78 -7.23 -1.43 -10.23
N ARG A 79 -7.72 -2.47 -9.56
CA ARG A 79 -7.86 -2.49 -8.10
C ARG A 79 -7.54 -3.87 -7.53
N PHE A 80 -7.17 -3.92 -6.25
CA PHE A 80 -6.81 -5.17 -5.57
C PHE A 80 -7.20 -5.11 -4.09
N PHE A 81 -7.50 -6.26 -3.51
CA PHE A 81 -7.70 -6.42 -2.08
C PHE A 81 -6.36 -6.63 -1.37
N VAL A 82 -6.34 -6.39 -0.07
CA VAL A 82 -5.20 -6.73 0.79
C VAL A 82 -5.63 -7.87 1.71
N ALA A 83 -4.78 -8.90 1.82
CA ALA A 83 -5.03 -10.04 2.68
C ALA A 83 -5.29 -9.59 4.12
N GLY A 84 -6.41 -10.04 4.70
CA GLY A 84 -6.84 -9.65 6.05
C GLY A 84 -7.55 -8.30 6.16
N ALA A 85 -7.75 -7.57 5.05
CA ALA A 85 -8.57 -6.36 4.96
C ALA A 85 -9.52 -6.40 3.74
N GLU A 86 -10.00 -7.59 3.41
CA GLU A 86 -10.94 -7.88 2.31
C GLU A 86 -12.37 -7.37 2.58
N ASP A 87 -12.65 -6.99 3.82
CA ASP A 87 -13.94 -6.47 4.30
C ASP A 87 -14.23 -5.02 3.88
N GLY A 88 -13.22 -4.30 3.33
CA GLY A 88 -13.40 -2.96 2.78
C GLY A 88 -13.20 -2.90 1.27
N ASP A 89 -13.33 -1.69 0.70
CA ASP A 89 -13.19 -1.52 -0.75
C ASP A 89 -11.74 -1.83 -1.20
N PRO A 90 -11.57 -2.41 -2.40
CA PRO A 90 -10.26 -2.66 -2.96
C PRO A 90 -9.49 -1.34 -3.19
N ILE A 91 -8.17 -1.43 -3.09
CA ILE A 91 -7.26 -0.31 -3.34
C ILE A 91 -7.14 -0.10 -4.85
N GLY A 92 -7.52 1.08 -5.32
CA GLY A 92 -7.31 1.50 -6.71
C GLY A 92 -5.85 1.85 -6.98
N VAL A 93 -5.28 1.30 -8.05
CA VAL A 93 -3.93 1.63 -8.51
C VAL A 93 -3.80 3.11 -8.84
N ASP A 94 -4.82 3.72 -9.44
CA ASP A 94 -4.83 5.14 -9.75
C ASP A 94 -4.73 6.00 -8.48
N VAL A 95 -5.32 5.56 -7.37
CA VAL A 95 -5.20 6.26 -6.08
C VAL A 95 -3.75 6.25 -5.59
N LEU A 96 -3.04 5.12 -5.72
CA LEU A 96 -1.62 5.04 -5.36
C LEU A 96 -0.76 5.99 -6.21
N VAL A 97 -0.99 6.00 -7.53
CA VAL A 97 -0.24 6.88 -8.45
C VAL A 97 -0.55 8.35 -8.17
N HIS A 98 -1.82 8.70 -7.98
CA HIS A 98 -2.22 10.07 -7.66
C HIS A 98 -1.68 10.53 -6.30
N ALA A 99 -1.70 9.67 -5.29
CA ALA A 99 -1.10 9.92 -3.99
C ALA A 99 0.40 10.20 -4.11
N ALA A 100 1.14 9.31 -4.79
CA ALA A 100 2.57 9.46 -5.02
C ALA A 100 2.91 10.77 -5.75
N LEU A 101 2.09 11.18 -6.72
CA LEU A 101 2.28 12.43 -7.46
C LEU A 101 1.99 13.69 -6.63
N ARG A 102 0.95 13.67 -5.79
CA ARG A 102 0.46 14.87 -5.09
C ARG A 102 1.34 15.27 -3.92
N GLU A 103 1.86 14.30 -3.18
CA GLU A 103 2.51 14.56 -1.90
C GLU A 103 3.95 15.09 -2.07
N GLY A 104 4.57 14.90 -3.24
CA GLY A 104 5.95 15.37 -3.50
C GLY A 104 7.00 14.71 -2.59
N VAL A 105 6.63 13.65 -1.88
CA VAL A 105 7.49 12.86 -0.99
C VAL A 105 8.06 11.65 -1.72
N LYS A 106 9.17 11.11 -1.19
CA LYS A 106 9.80 9.90 -1.75
C LYS A 106 9.03 8.63 -1.41
N CYS A 107 8.38 8.63 -0.26
CA CYS A 107 7.76 7.47 0.35
C CYS A 107 6.31 7.82 0.72
N ILE A 108 5.35 6.92 0.52
CA ILE A 108 4.04 7.04 1.15
C ILE A 108 3.78 5.85 2.07
N TRP A 109 3.04 6.09 3.13
CA TRP A 109 2.51 5.07 4.00
C TRP A 109 1.00 4.96 3.79
N LEU A 110 0.50 3.75 3.57
CA LEU A 110 -0.93 3.49 3.38
C LEU A 110 -1.40 2.47 4.41
N ASP A 111 -2.43 2.81 5.18
CA ASP A 111 -2.83 2.07 6.39
C ASP A 111 -3.26 0.61 6.13
N ARG A 112 -3.81 0.31 4.95
CA ARG A 112 -4.18 -1.05 4.57
C ARG A 112 -3.04 -1.86 3.96
N LEU A 113 -2.07 -1.21 3.30
CA LEU A 113 -1.07 -1.89 2.47
C LEU A 113 0.31 -1.99 3.14
N CYS A 114 0.65 -1.05 4.02
CA CYS A 114 1.93 -1.03 4.72
C CYS A 114 1.92 -1.79 6.06
N ILE A 115 0.84 -2.49 6.38
CA ILE A 115 0.63 -3.21 7.63
C ILE A 115 0.24 -4.65 7.31
N MET A 116 0.81 -5.61 8.04
CA MET A 116 0.33 -6.98 8.02
C MET A 116 -1.03 -7.05 8.74
N GLN A 117 -2.13 -6.96 7.99
CA GLN A 117 -3.48 -6.91 8.54
C GLN A 117 -3.84 -8.19 9.34
N THR A 118 -3.19 -9.29 9.02
CA THR A 118 -3.36 -10.60 9.69
C THR A 118 -2.57 -10.70 11.01
N SER A 119 -1.69 -9.75 11.33
CA SER A 119 -0.87 -9.74 12.55
C SER A 119 -1.43 -8.77 13.58
N ASN A 120 -1.75 -9.27 14.78
CA ASN A 120 -2.22 -8.45 15.90
C ASN A 120 -1.13 -7.49 16.40
N GLU A 121 0.13 -7.91 16.36
CA GLU A 121 1.27 -7.07 16.77
C GLU A 121 1.40 -5.85 15.85
N ASP A 122 1.33 -6.06 14.54
CA ASP A 122 1.46 -4.99 13.54
C ASP A 122 0.26 -4.04 13.54
N ASN A 123 -0.96 -4.57 13.72
CA ASN A 123 -2.16 -3.75 13.83
C ASN A 123 -2.12 -2.77 15.02
N SER A 124 -1.49 -3.16 16.13
CA SER A 124 -1.34 -2.28 17.30
C SER A 124 -0.39 -1.09 17.06
N GLY A 125 0.54 -1.21 16.11
CA GLY A 125 1.51 -0.16 15.75
C GLY A 125 0.97 0.98 14.89
N ARG A 126 -0.31 0.92 14.45
CA ARG A 126 -0.96 1.94 13.59
C ARG A 126 -0.87 3.36 14.13
N LEU A 127 -0.97 3.54 15.45
CA LEU A 127 -1.02 4.86 16.08
C LEU A 127 0.33 5.59 16.05
N ASP A 128 1.44 4.85 16.04
CA ASP A 128 2.77 5.45 16.11
C ASP A 128 3.21 6.09 14.78
N ILE A 129 2.53 5.76 13.69
CA ILE A 129 2.81 6.26 12.34
C ILE A 129 2.22 7.66 12.09
N TYR A 130 1.15 8.02 12.82
CA TYR A 130 0.50 9.33 12.74
C TYR A 130 1.08 10.40 13.68
N LYS A 131 2.03 10.04 14.55
CA LYS A 131 2.59 10.96 15.56
C LYS A 131 3.73 11.86 15.04
N ARG A 132 3.85 12.07 13.73
CA ARG A 132 4.93 12.87 13.12
C ARG A 132 4.44 13.85 12.08
#